data_AF-A0A9W9AAY4-F1
#
_entry.id   AF-A0A9W9AAY4-F1
#
_cell.length_a   1.000
_cell.length_b   1.000
_cell.length_c   1.000
_cell.angle_alpha   90.00
_cell.angle_beta   90.00
_cell.angle_gamma   90.00
#
_symmetry.space_group_name_H-M   'P 1'
#
loop_
_entity.id
_entity.type
_entity.pdbx_description
1 polymer ?
#
loop_
_entity_poly.entity_id
_entity_poly.type
_entity_poly.pdbx_seq_one_letter_code
_entity_poly.pdbx_strand_id
1 'polypeptide(L)'
;MSFGNSPNIPRLPDEKQLIGEDNWRPFKREVTFAVQSKGLMGYLDGTIAHPNKYPAPIYPPTQLTTPLFSPTPYPEEWEARDRLVAGAIVSNIIDPVRLGIDETKRASEI
;
A
#
# COMPACT_ATOMS: atom_id res chain seq x y z
N MET A 1 11.26 -23.30 -5.84
CA MET A 1 10.08 -22.44 -6.04
C MET A 1 10.39 -21.09 -5.39
N SER A 2 10.54 -20.03 -6.17
CA SER A 2 10.78 -18.69 -5.61
C SER A 2 9.44 -18.12 -5.19
N PHE A 3 9.17 -18.10 -3.88
CA PHE A 3 8.04 -17.34 -3.35
C PHE A 3 8.33 -15.88 -3.64
N GLY A 4 7.58 -15.32 -4.59
CA GLY A 4 7.66 -13.91 -4.94
C GLY A 4 7.64 -13.08 -3.66
N ASN A 5 8.64 -12.21 -3.54
CA ASN A 5 8.85 -11.27 -2.44
C ASN A 5 7.69 -10.28 -2.38
N SER A 6 6.51 -10.78 -2.01
CA SER A 6 5.31 -9.99 -1.79
C SER A 6 5.66 -9.04 -0.65
N PRO A 7 5.56 -7.72 -0.84
CA PRO A 7 5.86 -6.76 0.22
C PRO A 7 4.98 -7.07 1.43
N ASN A 8 5.54 -7.78 2.42
CA ASN A 8 4.85 -8.03 3.67
C ASN A 8 4.88 -6.72 4.45
N ILE A 9 3.72 -6.05 4.52
CA ILE A 9 3.60 -4.81 5.28
C ILE A 9 3.43 -5.22 6.75
N PRO A 10 4.25 -4.65 7.65
CA PRO A 10 4.21 -5.04 9.05
C PRO A 10 2.83 -4.77 9.65
N ARG A 11 2.23 -5.81 10.23
CA ARG A 11 1.10 -5.67 11.15
C ARG A 11 1.59 -4.96 12.40
N LEU A 12 0.89 -3.88 12.78
CA LEU A 12 1.15 -3.19 14.03
C LEU A 12 0.76 -4.12 15.20
N PRO A 13 1.47 -4.04 16.35
CA PRO A 13 1.03 -4.73 17.55
C PRO A 13 -0.40 -4.30 17.90
N ASP A 14 -1.20 -5.21 18.47
CA ASP A 14 -2.65 -4.99 18.69
C ASP A 14 -2.93 -3.70 19.51
N GLU A 15 -2.01 -3.32 20.40
CA GLU A 15 -2.04 -2.08 21.20
C GLU A 15 -1.98 -0.78 20.38
N LYS A 16 -1.47 -0.87 19.14
CA LYS A 16 -1.33 0.24 18.19
C LYS A 16 -2.34 0.18 17.05
N GLN A 17 -3.22 -0.82 17.03
CA GLN A 17 -4.32 -0.91 16.08
C GLN A 17 -5.37 0.16 16.38
N LEU A 18 -6.09 0.62 15.35
CA LEU A 18 -7.12 1.64 15.51
C LEU A 18 -8.32 1.07 16.27
N ILE A 19 -8.66 1.70 17.40
CA ILE A 19 -9.80 1.39 18.27
C ILE A 19 -10.73 2.60 18.22
N GLY A 20 -11.67 2.61 17.28
CA GLY A 20 -12.53 3.77 17.09
C GLY A 20 -11.74 5.02 16.67
N GLU A 21 -12.17 6.21 17.14
CA GLU A 21 -11.52 7.49 16.80
C GLU A 21 -10.42 7.91 17.78
N ASP A 22 -10.37 7.32 18.99
CA ASP A 22 -9.57 7.80 20.11
C ASP A 22 -8.05 7.75 19.87
N ASN A 23 -7.60 6.80 19.05
CA ASN A 23 -6.17 6.60 18.74
C ASN A 23 -5.84 6.80 17.26
N TRP A 24 -6.64 7.57 16.52
CA TRP A 24 -6.41 7.87 15.10
C TRP A 24 -5.04 8.50 14.81
N ARG A 25 -4.64 9.52 15.58
CA ARG A 25 -3.35 10.22 15.39
C ARG A 25 -2.14 9.29 15.55
N PRO A 26 -2.00 8.51 16.65
CA PRO A 26 -0.89 7.57 16.79
C PRO A 26 -0.95 6.45 15.74
N PHE A 27 -2.14 5.92 15.43
CA PHE A 27 -2.32 4.93 14.35
C PHE A 27 -1.78 5.45 13.00
N LYS A 28 -2.23 6.64 12.58
CA LYS A 28 -1.79 7.27 11.32
C LYS A 28 -0.27 7.43 11.26
N ARG A 29 0.37 7.83 12.37
CA ARG A 29 1.83 7.98 12.44
C ARG A 29 2.55 6.65 12.22
N GLU A 30 2.07 5.58 12.86
CA GLU A 30 2.68 4.25 12.77
C GLU A 30 2.51 3.64 11.38
N VAL A 31 1.32 3.74 10.78
CA VAL A 31 1.07 3.35 9.39
C VAL A 31 1.96 4.12 8.43
N THR A 32 2.07 5.45 8.59
CA THR A 32 2.95 6.28 7.77
C THR A 32 4.40 5.81 7.86
N PHE A 33 4.89 5.51 9.07
CA PHE A 33 6.26 5.05 9.28
C PHE A 33 6.51 3.66 8.66
N ALA A 34 5.57 2.74 8.82
CA ALA A 34 5.61 1.41 8.22
C ALA A 34 5.67 1.47 6.70
N VAL A 35 4.80 2.26 6.08
CA VAL A 35 4.74 2.46 4.62
C VAL A 35 5.99 3.18 4.10
N GLN A 36 6.46 4.22 4.81
CA GLN A 36 7.67 4.94 4.46
C GLN A 36 8.91 4.05 4.51
N SER A 37 9.03 3.16 5.50
CA SER A 37 10.14 2.21 5.61
C SER A 37 10.24 1.24 4.40
N LYS A 38 9.14 1.07 3.66
CA LYS A 38 9.05 0.24 2.45
C LYS A 38 9.18 1.06 1.15
N GLY A 39 9.29 2.39 1.24
CA GLY A 39 9.29 3.28 0.07
C GLY A 39 7.94 3.37 -0.63
N LEU A 40 6.84 3.01 0.06
CA LEU A 40 5.49 2.96 -0.49
C LEU A 40 4.66 4.21 -0.17
N MET A 41 5.28 5.26 0.38
CA MET A 41 4.59 6.49 0.81
C MET A 41 3.75 7.09 -0.32
N GLY A 42 4.23 6.96 -1.56
CA GLY A 42 3.58 7.46 -2.76
C GLY A 42 2.18 6.89 -3.05
N TYR A 43 1.86 5.71 -2.49
CA TYR A 43 0.53 5.10 -2.58
C TYR A 43 -0.40 5.61 -1.48
N LEU A 44 0.16 5.91 -0.29
CA LEU A 44 -0.59 6.44 0.84
C LEU A 44 -0.96 7.92 0.65
N ASP A 45 -0.07 8.71 0.06
CA ASP A 45 -0.32 10.13 -0.24
C ASP A 45 -0.97 10.36 -1.62
N GLY A 46 -1.07 9.32 -2.45
CA GLY A 46 -1.62 9.38 -3.80
C GLY A 46 -0.72 10.09 -4.82
N THR A 47 0.55 10.34 -4.52
CA THR A 47 1.50 10.98 -5.45
C THR A 47 1.91 10.06 -6.60
N ILE A 48 1.86 8.74 -6.42
CA ILE A 48 2.07 7.76 -7.49
C ILE A 48 0.73 7.52 -8.18
N ALA A 49 0.53 8.21 -9.31
CA ALA A 49 -0.66 8.02 -10.14
C ALA A 49 -0.69 6.62 -10.78
N HIS A 50 -1.89 6.08 -10.97
CA HIS A 50 -2.09 4.83 -11.71
C HIS A 50 -1.53 4.98 -13.15
N PRO A 51 -0.61 4.11 -13.59
CA PRO A 51 -0.05 4.19 -14.94
C PRO A 51 -1.13 3.86 -15.97
N ASN A 52 -1.48 4.82 -16.83
CA ASN A 52 -2.47 4.59 -17.90
C ASN A 52 -1.88 3.89 -19.13
N LYS A 53 -0.56 3.66 -19.16
CA LYS A 53 0.14 3.06 -20.30
C LYS A 53 1.25 2.15 -19.80
N TYR A 54 1.45 1.02 -20.48
CA TYR A 54 2.69 0.29 -20.37
C TYR A 54 3.82 1.14 -20.98
N PRO A 55 5.00 1.25 -20.34
CA PRO A 55 6.16 1.79 -21.02
C PRO A 55 6.43 0.96 -22.29
N ALA A 56 6.90 1.62 -23.35
CA ALA A 56 7.07 1.01 -24.66
C ALA A 56 7.86 -0.32 -24.56
N PRO A 57 7.48 -1.37 -25.31
CA PRO A 57 8.13 -2.66 -25.22
C PRO A 57 9.62 -2.51 -25.55
N ILE A 58 10.47 -2.79 -24.56
CA ILE A 58 11.90 -2.94 -24.77
C ILE A 58 12.09 -4.34 -25.36
N TYR A 59 12.65 -4.44 -26.56
CA TYR A 59 13.02 -5.73 -27.17
C TYR A 59 14.44 -6.09 -26.72
N PRO A 60 14.68 -7.29 -26.16
CA PRO A 60 13.75 -8.40 -25.89
C PRO A 60 12.86 -8.18 -24.64
N PRO A 61 11.67 -8.81 -24.55
CA PRO A 61 10.74 -8.63 -23.45
C PRO A 61 11.33 -9.21 -22.17
N THR A 62 12.06 -8.38 -21.43
CA THR A 62 12.45 -8.68 -20.07
C THR A 62 11.34 -8.10 -19.20
N GLN A 63 10.61 -8.95 -18.46
CA GLN A 63 9.77 -8.48 -17.35
C GLN A 63 10.70 -7.86 -16.31
N LEU A 64 11.03 -6.59 -16.50
CA LEU A 64 11.74 -5.79 -15.51
C LEU A 64 10.74 -5.52 -14.40
N THR A 65 10.76 -6.32 -13.34
CA THR A 65 10.08 -5.96 -12.09
C THR A 65 10.60 -4.59 -11.68
N THR A 66 9.72 -3.60 -11.60
CA THR A 66 10.18 -2.28 -11.15
C THR A 66 10.54 -2.40 -9.67
N PRO A 67 11.56 -1.65 -9.21
CA PRO A 67 11.82 -1.57 -7.78
C PRO A 67 10.57 -1.08 -7.03
N LEU A 68 10.37 -1.54 -5.79
CA LEU A 68 9.20 -1.20 -4.96
C LEU A 68 9.04 0.32 -4.76
N PHE A 69 10.18 1.01 -4.68
CA PHE A 69 10.31 2.45 -4.52
C PHE A 69 10.26 3.23 -5.85
N SER A 70 9.98 2.56 -6.98
CA SER A 70 9.85 3.24 -8.28
C SER A 70 8.61 4.15 -8.27
N PRO A 71 8.73 5.43 -8.66
CA PRO A 71 7.59 6.32 -8.84
C PRO A 71 6.78 6.00 -10.11
N THR A 72 7.29 5.13 -10.98
CA THR A 72 6.64 4.72 -12.24
C THR A 72 6.57 3.19 -12.32
N PRO A 73 5.69 2.55 -11.55
CA PRO A 73 5.43 1.11 -11.65
C PRO A 73 4.69 0.76 -12.94
N TYR A 74 4.65 -0.53 -13.29
CA TYR A 74 3.68 -1.03 -14.28
C TYR A 74 2.24 -1.01 -13.72
N PRO A 75 1.20 -0.99 -14.56
CA PRO A 75 -0.20 -0.97 -14.09
C PRO A 75 -0.52 -2.08 -13.07
N GLU A 76 -0.15 -3.32 -13.40
CA GLU A 76 -0.37 -4.49 -12.53
C GLU A 76 0.41 -4.40 -11.20
N GLU A 77 1.64 -3.88 -11.25
CA GLU A 77 2.46 -3.67 -10.05
C GLU A 77 1.90 -2.54 -9.18
N TRP A 78 1.37 -1.49 -9.81
CA TRP A 78 0.71 -0.39 -9.11
C TRP A 78 -0.49 -0.89 -8.33
N GLU A 79 -1.37 -1.68 -8.97
CA GLU A 79 -2.57 -2.22 -8.33
C GLU A 79 -2.22 -3.16 -7.18
N ALA A 80 -1.24 -4.05 -7.38
CA ALA A 80 -0.76 -4.93 -6.31
C ALA A 80 -0.20 -4.13 -5.12
N ARG A 81 0.57 -3.07 -5.36
CA ARG A 81 1.15 -2.23 -4.31
C ARG A 81 0.12 -1.37 -3.59
N ASP A 82 -0.82 -0.77 -4.31
CA ASP A 82 -1.94 -0.02 -3.74
C ASP A 82 -2.80 -0.91 -2.83
N ARG A 83 -3.18 -2.10 -3.33
CA ARG A 83 -3.92 -3.10 -2.56
C ARG A 83 -3.18 -3.57 -1.31
N LEU A 84 -1.86 -3.73 -1.40
CA LEU A 84 -1.05 -4.05 -0.22
C LEU A 84 -1.17 -2.95 0.83
N VAL A 85 -0.94 -1.69 0.45
CA VAL A 85 -1.03 -0.56 1.40
C VAL A 85 -2.43 -0.42 1.97
N ALA A 86 -3.47 -0.50 1.15
CA ALA A 86 -4.87 -0.47 1.60
C ALA A 86 -5.17 -1.61 2.59
N GLY A 87 -4.77 -2.84 2.26
CA GLY A 87 -4.92 -4.01 3.14
C GLY A 87 -4.15 -3.86 4.45
N ALA A 88 -2.99 -3.22 4.44
CA ALA A 88 -2.25 -2.92 5.66
C ALA A 88 -2.94 -1.88 6.54
N ILE A 89 -3.60 -0.89 5.96
CA ILE A 89 -4.39 0.08 6.75
C ILE A 89 -5.56 -0.68 7.40
N VAL A 90 -6.38 -1.35 6.59
CA VAL A 90 -7.61 -2.04 7.04
C VAL A 90 -7.32 -3.13 8.07
N SER A 91 -6.28 -3.95 7.85
CA SER A 91 -5.92 -5.04 8.79
C SER A 91 -5.39 -4.57 10.15
N ASN A 92 -5.03 -3.28 10.26
CA ASN A 92 -4.64 -2.66 11.53
C ASN A 92 -5.78 -1.86 12.16
N ILE A 93 -7.01 -2.01 11.67
CA ILE A 93 -8.23 -1.44 12.25
C ILE A 93 -9.06 -2.58 12.84
N ILE A 94 -9.50 -2.45 14.10
CA ILE A 94 -10.26 -3.51 14.78
C ILE A 94 -11.66 -3.68 14.17
N ASP A 95 -12.31 -2.58 13.78
CA ASP A 95 -13.65 -2.59 13.19
C ASP A 95 -13.75 -1.54 12.06
N PRO A 96 -13.25 -1.87 10.86
CA PRO A 96 -13.25 -0.94 9.72
C PRO A 96 -14.68 -0.60 9.25
N VAL A 97 -15.61 -1.56 9.33
CA VAL A 97 -17.00 -1.39 8.91
C VAL A 97 -17.72 -0.36 9.79
N ARG A 98 -17.54 -0.43 11.12
CA ARG A 98 -18.12 0.54 12.04
C ARG A 98 -17.55 1.95 11.87
N LEU A 99 -16.32 2.06 11.39
CA LEU A 99 -15.68 3.32 11.07
C LEU A 99 -16.03 3.85 9.67
N GLY A 100 -16.86 3.13 8.91
CA GLY A 100 -17.26 3.53 7.56
C GLY A 100 -16.13 3.42 6.53
N ILE A 101 -15.10 2.63 6.82
CA ILE A 101 -13.99 2.38 5.89
C ILE A 101 -14.47 1.44 4.79
N ASP A 102 -14.23 1.85 3.55
CA ASP A 102 -14.51 1.05 2.36
C ASP A 102 -13.22 0.37 1.91
N GLU A 103 -13.15 -0.95 2.11
CA GLU A 103 -11.98 -1.79 1.80
C GLU A 103 -11.71 -1.91 0.28
N THR A 104 -12.62 -1.42 -0.56
CA THR A 104 -12.46 -1.39 -2.01
C THR A 104 -11.77 -0.13 -2.51
N LYS A 105 -11.62 0.88 -1.65
CA LYS A 105 -10.95 2.14 -1.97
C LYS A 105 -9.43 1.99 -2.05
N ARG A 106 -8.82 2.96 -2.73
CA ARG A 106 -7.36 3.10 -2.82
C ARG A 106 -6.76 3.43 -1.46
N ALA A 107 -5.48 3.12 -1.29
CA ALA A 107 -4.78 3.44 -0.05
C ALA A 107 -4.83 4.93 0.33
N SER A 108 -4.85 5.82 -0.66
CA SER A 108 -4.95 7.27 -0.48
C SER A 108 -6.37 7.79 -0.18
N GLU A 109 -7.39 6.92 -0.31
CA GLU A 109 -8.80 7.26 -0.17
C GLU A 109 -9.44 6.63 1.09
N ILE A 110 -8.64 5.90 1.88
CA ILE A 110 -8.95 5.37 3.22
C ILE A 110 -8.60 6.42 4.27
#